data_AF-A0A7V6EC98-F1
#
_entry.id   AF-A0A7V6EC98-F1
#
_cell.length_a   1.000
_cell.length_b   1.000
_cell.length_c   1.000
_cell.angle_alpha   90.00
_cell.angle_beta   90.00
_cell.angle_gamma   90.00
#
_symmetry.space_group_name_H-M   'P 1'
#
loop_
_entity.id
_entity.type
_entity.pdbx_description
1 polymer ?
#
loop_
_entity_poly.entity_id
_entity_poly.type
_entity_poly.pdbx_seq_one_letter_code
_entity_poly.pdbx_strand_id
1 'polypeptide(L)'
;MNSRDELLALYEQWRLLSLREGQSIDAENWVEVQYCQDAKFALQQKILLITQRVEAELASDEATKSEFEAHLKRVIGYLITLEHENSDKLSRKRALAEIKQSRFNQAARKLKQIRTLVSSGDNDLWSSYS
;
A
#
# COMPACT_ATOMS: atom_id res chain seq x y z
N MET A 1 12.39 -18.83 24.44
CA MET A 1 11.73 -18.76 23.13
C MET A 1 12.74 -19.26 22.10
N ASN A 2 12.41 -20.25 21.28
CA ASN A 2 13.33 -20.80 20.26
C ASN A 2 13.28 -19.90 19.00
N SER A 3 14.38 -19.83 18.24
CA SER A 3 14.47 -19.12 16.94
C SER A 3 13.31 -19.45 15.99
N ARG A 4 12.78 -20.68 16.03
CA ARG A 4 11.59 -21.09 15.24
C ARG A 4 10.32 -20.35 15.66
N ASP A 5 10.07 -20.25 16.97
CA ASP A 5 8.91 -19.53 17.51
C ASP A 5 9.03 -18.03 17.24
N GLU A 6 10.25 -17.50 17.32
CA GLU A 6 10.55 -16.11 16.98
C GLU A 6 10.24 -15.82 15.50
N LEU A 7 10.64 -16.71 14.59
CA LEU A 7 10.35 -16.57 13.16
C LEU A 7 8.85 -16.58 12.88
N LEU A 8 8.10 -17.49 13.50
CA LEU A 8 6.64 -17.55 13.37
C LEU A 8 5.96 -16.31 13.95
N ALA A 9 6.44 -15.79 15.07
CA ALA A 9 5.93 -14.56 15.66
C ALA A 9 6.18 -13.35 14.75
N LEU A 10 7.31 -13.30 14.03
CA LEU A 10 7.58 -12.26 13.04
C LEU A 10 6.61 -12.36 11.85
N TYR A 11 6.37 -13.55 11.32
CA TYR A 11 5.37 -13.72 10.24
C TYR A 11 3.95 -13.37 10.69
N GLU A 12 3.58 -13.66 11.94
CA GLU A 12 2.30 -13.23 12.50
C GLU A 12 2.22 -11.70 12.63
N GLN A 13 3.30 -11.03 13.06
CA GLN A 13 3.37 -9.57 13.05
C GLN A 13 3.21 -9.00 11.64
N TRP A 14 3.84 -9.63 10.63
CA TRP A 14 3.64 -9.25 9.23
C TRP A 14 2.17 -9.36 8.84
N ARG A 15 1.51 -10.49 9.17
CA ARG A 15 0.08 -10.71 8.90
C ARG A 15 -0.79 -9.58 9.46
N LEU A 16 -0.57 -9.22 10.71
CA LEU A 16 -1.33 -8.16 11.38
C LEU A 16 -1.10 -6.79 10.71
N LEU A 17 0.14 -6.49 10.31
CA LEU A 17 0.46 -5.27 9.57
C LEU A 17 -0.21 -5.25 8.19
N SER A 18 -0.26 -6.38 7.47
CA SER A 18 -0.94 -6.47 6.17
C SER A 18 -2.44 -6.26 6.30
N LEU A 19 -3.07 -6.85 7.31
CA LEU A 19 -4.50 -6.63 7.57
C LEU A 19 -4.81 -5.17 7.93
N ARG A 20 -3.98 -4.57 8.80
CA ARG A 20 -4.11 -3.16 9.21
C ARG A 20 -3.88 -2.20 8.05
N GLU A 21 -2.89 -2.46 7.20
CA GLU A 21 -2.66 -1.70 5.97
C GLU A 21 -3.90 -1.77 5.06
N GLY A 22 -4.45 -2.97 4.84
CA GLY A 22 -5.65 -3.17 4.03
C GLY A 22 -6.85 -2.35 4.53
N GLN A 23 -7.09 -2.34 5.84
CA GLN A 23 -8.13 -1.51 6.47
C GLN A 23 -7.84 -0.01 6.30
N SER A 24 -6.57 0.39 6.39
CA SER A 24 -6.15 1.79 6.26
C SER A 24 -6.28 2.31 4.83
N ILE A 25 -6.03 1.45 3.83
CA ILE A 25 -6.27 1.75 2.41
C ILE A 25 -7.76 1.98 2.17
N ASP A 26 -8.62 1.11 2.71
CA ASP A 26 -10.07 1.24 2.56
C ASP A 26 -10.58 2.57 3.18
N ALA A 27 -10.04 2.94 4.34
CA ALA A 27 -10.31 4.18 5.05
C ALA A 27 -9.60 5.43 4.49
N GLU A 28 -8.76 5.29 3.46
CA GLU A 28 -7.94 6.38 2.88
C GLU A 28 -6.99 7.06 3.88
N ASN A 29 -6.59 6.35 4.95
CA ASN A 29 -5.63 6.82 5.94
C ASN A 29 -4.18 6.55 5.48
N TRP A 30 -3.69 7.39 4.56
CA TRP A 30 -2.38 7.19 3.92
C TRP A 30 -1.19 7.29 4.87
N VAL A 31 -1.32 8.01 5.98
CA VAL A 31 -0.27 8.09 7.01
C VAL A 31 -0.08 6.73 7.68
N GLU A 32 -1.18 6.06 7.98
CA GLU A 32 -1.16 4.72 8.59
C GLU A 32 -0.70 3.65 7.60
N VAL A 33 -1.04 3.78 6.30
CA VAL A 33 -0.51 2.91 5.25
C VAL A 33 1.02 3.01 5.19
N GLN A 34 1.57 4.23 5.19
CA GLN A 34 3.02 4.43 5.21
C GLN A 34 3.67 3.82 6.46
N TYR A 35 3.08 4.05 7.64
CA TYR A 35 3.57 3.45 8.88
C TYR A 35 3.62 1.91 8.80
N CYS A 36 2.56 1.29 8.27
CA CYS A 36 2.53 -0.16 8.10
C CYS A 36 3.62 -0.65 7.14
N GLN A 37 3.86 0.06 6.04
CA GLN A 37 4.90 -0.29 5.05
C GLN A 37 6.30 -0.16 5.64
N ASP A 38 6.58 0.92 6.37
CA ASP A 38 7.85 1.12 7.05
C ASP A 38 8.10 0.04 8.11
N ALA A 39 7.06 -0.32 8.87
CA ALA A 39 7.11 -1.39 9.87
C ALA A 39 7.38 -2.76 9.23
N LYS A 40 6.73 -3.09 8.10
CA LYS A 40 7.00 -4.32 7.34
C LYS A 40 8.43 -4.34 6.79
N PHE A 41 8.93 -3.23 6.27
CA PHE A 41 10.30 -3.12 5.77
C PHE A 41 11.33 -3.39 6.88
N ALA A 42 11.14 -2.80 8.07
CA ALA A 42 11.98 -3.08 9.22
C ALA A 42 11.88 -4.55 9.68
N LEU A 43 10.70 -5.15 9.60
CA LEU A 43 10.45 -6.53 9.99
C LEU A 43 11.09 -7.54 9.03
N GLN A 44 11.16 -7.22 7.74
CA GLN A 44 11.86 -8.03 6.73
C GLN A 44 13.32 -8.28 7.10
N GLN A 45 14.01 -7.25 7.57
CA GLN A 45 15.41 -7.37 8.00
C GLN A 45 15.55 -8.33 9.18
N LYS A 46 14.62 -8.29 10.13
CA LYS A 46 14.60 -9.21 11.27
C LYS A 46 14.33 -10.64 10.85
N ILE A 47 13.36 -10.86 9.96
CA ILE A 47 13.05 -12.18 9.40
C ILE A 47 14.30 -12.79 8.77
N LEU A 48 15.01 -12.05 7.91
CA LEU A 48 16.24 -12.55 7.26
C LEU A 48 17.29 -13.02 8.27
N LEU A 49 17.52 -12.27 9.34
CA LEU A 49 18.49 -12.62 10.38
C LEU A 49 18.08 -13.88 11.16
N ILE A 50 16.80 -14.01 11.50
CA ILE A 50 16.30 -15.17 12.25
C ILE A 50 16.23 -16.41 11.37
N THR A 51 15.87 -16.27 10.09
CA THR A 51 15.85 -17.40 9.14
C THR A 51 17.21 -18.09 9.06
N GLN A 52 18.31 -17.33 8.97
CA GLN A 52 19.66 -17.90 8.96
C GLN A 52 19.98 -18.71 10.22
N ARG A 53 19.50 -18.26 11.39
CA ARG A 53 19.68 -18.98 12.67
C ARG A 53 18.87 -20.27 12.69
N VAL A 54 17.62 -20.20 12.22
CA VAL A 54 16.74 -21.37 12.14
C VAL A 54 17.28 -22.43 11.18
N GLU A 55 17.83 -22.02 10.03
CA GLU A 55 18.49 -22.92 9.09
C GLU A 55 19.69 -23.64 9.73
N ALA A 56 20.51 -22.92 10.49
CA ALA A 56 21.65 -23.53 11.20
C ALA A 56 21.20 -24.53 12.28
N GLU A 57 20.10 -24.26 12.98
CA GLU A 57 19.52 -25.16 14.00
C GLU A 57 18.85 -26.40 13.40
N LEU A 58 18.39 -26.33 12.16
CA LEU A 58 17.71 -27.42 11.44
C LEU A 58 18.67 -28.28 10.62
N ALA A 59 19.94 -27.88 10.48
CA ALA A 59 20.91 -28.57 9.63
C ALA A 59 21.18 -30.03 10.05
N SER A 60 20.89 -30.40 11.29
CA SER A 60 21.14 -31.75 11.83
C SER A 60 19.97 -32.73 11.71
N ASP A 61 18.77 -32.27 11.35
CA ASP A 61 17.56 -33.13 11.29
C ASP A 61 16.66 -32.77 10.10
N GLU A 62 16.80 -33.56 9.03
CA GLU A 62 16.10 -33.35 7.76
C GLU A 62 14.57 -33.55 7.87
N ALA A 63 14.11 -34.42 8.77
CA ALA A 63 12.68 -34.66 8.94
C ALA A 63 12.00 -33.45 9.58
N THR A 64 12.58 -32.94 10.66
CA THR A 64 12.11 -31.73 11.34
C THR A 64 12.20 -30.49 10.44
N LYS A 65 13.23 -30.41 9.59
CA LYS A 65 13.38 -29.33 8.60
C LYS A 65 12.27 -29.33 7.57
N SER A 66 11.97 -30.48 6.96
CA SER A 66 10.94 -30.60 5.93
C SER A 66 9.54 -30.22 6.46
N GLU A 67 9.19 -30.65 7.68
CA GLU A 67 7.92 -30.30 8.31
C GLU A 67 7.80 -28.79 8.57
N PHE A 68 8.88 -28.17 9.06
CA PHE A 68 8.92 -26.75 9.34
C PHE A 68 8.85 -25.90 8.05
N GLU A 69 9.56 -26.29 7.00
CA GLU A 69 9.47 -25.65 5.69
C GLU A 69 8.06 -25.74 5.09
N ALA A 70 7.40 -26.90 5.21
CA ALA A 70 6.03 -27.07 4.74
C ALA A 70 5.03 -26.20 5.52
N HIS A 71 5.27 -25.97 6.81
CA HIS A 71 4.50 -25.01 7.59
C HIS A 71 4.77 -23.56 7.14
N LEU A 72 6.03 -23.16 7.02
CA LEU A 72 6.41 -21.82 6.56
C LEU A 72 5.86 -21.50 5.16
N LYS A 73 5.93 -22.44 4.22
CA LYS A 73 5.36 -22.25 2.87
C LYS A 73 3.87 -21.93 2.90
N ARG A 74 3.10 -22.54 3.81
CA ARG A 74 1.67 -22.24 3.99
C ARG A 74 1.47 -20.82 4.54
N VAL A 75 2.23 -20.42 5.56
CA VAL A 75 2.15 -19.08 6.14
C VAL A 75 2.55 -18.01 5.11
N ILE A 76 3.68 -18.20 4.43
CA ILE A 76 4.15 -17.29 3.38
C ILE A 76 3.15 -17.22 2.22
N GLY A 77 2.60 -18.36 1.80
CA GLY A 77 1.57 -18.40 0.76
C GLY A 77 0.36 -17.54 1.11
N TYR A 78 -0.12 -17.63 2.36
CA TYR A 78 -1.20 -16.77 2.85
C TYR A 78 -0.82 -15.28 2.88
N LEU A 79 0.40 -14.95 3.33
CA LEU A 79 0.89 -13.57 3.34
C LEU A 79 1.00 -12.99 1.91
N ILE A 80 1.45 -13.77 0.94
CA ILE A 80 1.51 -13.35 -0.48
C ILE A 80 0.11 -13.01 -0.99
N THR A 81 -0.91 -13.80 -0.64
CA THR A 81 -2.30 -13.48 -0.99
C THR A 81 -2.74 -12.14 -0.39
N LEU A 82 -2.43 -11.90 0.90
CA LEU A 82 -2.78 -10.63 1.55
C LEU A 82 -2.07 -9.42 0.90
N GLU A 83 -0.79 -9.55 0.55
CA GLU A 83 -0.06 -8.47 -0.12
C GLU A 83 -0.62 -8.18 -1.51
N HIS A 84 -1.02 -9.22 -2.27
CA HIS A 84 -1.71 -9.02 -3.55
C HIS A 84 -3.05 -8.29 -3.38
N GLU A 85 -3.86 -8.69 -2.40
CA GLU A 85 -5.13 -8.02 -2.13
C GLU A 85 -4.94 -6.54 -1.78
N ASN A 86 -3.93 -6.22 -0.96
CA ASN A 86 -3.60 -4.83 -0.63
C ASN A 86 -3.11 -4.04 -1.85
N SER A 87 -2.26 -4.65 -2.69
CA SER A 87 -1.80 -4.05 -3.94
C SER A 87 -2.95 -3.73 -4.90
N ASP A 88 -3.93 -4.63 -5.01
CA ASP A 88 -5.13 -4.43 -5.82
C ASP A 88 -6.02 -3.31 -5.27
N LYS A 89 -6.14 -3.19 -3.94
CA LYS A 89 -6.85 -2.07 -3.30
C LYS A 89 -6.15 -0.74 -3.58
N LEU A 90 -4.82 -0.67 -3.43
CA LEU A 90 -4.03 0.52 -3.72
C LEU A 90 -4.18 0.94 -5.19
N SER A 91 -4.06 -0.01 -6.11
CA SER A 91 -4.18 0.24 -7.55
C SER A 91 -5.56 0.81 -7.92
N ARG A 92 -6.64 0.25 -7.33
CA ARG A 92 -7.99 0.78 -7.51
C ARG A 92 -8.16 2.19 -6.96
N LYS A 93 -7.66 2.47 -5.75
CA LYS A 93 -7.72 3.82 -5.15
C LYS A 93 -6.93 4.83 -5.99
N ARG A 94 -5.76 4.45 -6.51
CA ARG A 94 -4.95 5.29 -7.40
C ARG A 94 -5.68 5.63 -8.69
N ALA A 95 -6.27 4.65 -9.37
CA ALA A 95 -7.04 4.87 -10.59
C ALA A 95 -8.22 5.86 -10.36
N LEU A 96 -8.91 5.72 -9.23
CA LEU A 96 -9.99 6.65 -8.86
C LEU A 96 -9.48 8.07 -8.60
N ALA A 97 -8.33 8.22 -7.92
CA ALA A 97 -7.71 9.51 -7.67
C ALA A 97 -7.30 10.21 -8.98
N GLU A 98 -6.72 9.46 -9.92
CA GLU A 98 -6.32 9.97 -11.24
C GLU A 98 -7.52 10.46 -12.06
N ILE A 99 -8.63 9.71 -12.05
CA ILE A 99 -9.89 10.14 -12.68
C ILE A 99 -10.41 11.43 -12.03
N LYS A 100 -10.43 11.52 -10.70
CA LYS A 100 -10.85 12.75 -9.99
C LYS A 100 -9.96 13.93 -10.36
N GLN A 101 -8.64 13.75 -10.37
CA GLN A 101 -7.68 14.79 -10.72
C GLN A 101 -7.88 15.30 -12.15
N SER A 102 -8.07 14.41 -13.12
CA SER A 102 -8.34 14.81 -14.50
C SER A 102 -9.64 15.63 -14.64
N ARG A 103 -10.70 15.26 -13.91
CA ARG A 103 -11.96 16.01 -13.85
C ARG A 103 -11.77 17.40 -13.26
N PHE A 104 -11.06 17.53 -12.15
CA PHE A 104 -10.74 18.84 -11.56
C PHE A 104 -9.93 19.71 -12.50
N ASN A 105 -8.94 19.15 -13.18
CA ASN A 105 -8.13 19.87 -14.16
C ASN A 105 -8.99 20.38 -15.34
N GLN A 106 -9.92 19.57 -15.83
CA GLN A 106 -10.85 19.98 -16.88
C GLN A 106 -11.79 21.11 -16.40
N ALA A 107 -12.36 20.99 -15.20
CA ALA A 107 -13.22 22.02 -14.62
C ALA A 107 -12.45 23.34 -14.42
N ALA A 108 -11.23 23.29 -13.89
CA ALA A 108 -10.38 24.46 -13.72
C ALA A 108 -10.05 25.15 -15.05
N ARG A 109 -9.81 24.38 -16.13
CA ARG A 109 -9.61 24.92 -17.48
C ARG A 109 -10.88 25.62 -18.00
N LYS A 110 -12.06 24.99 -17.85
CA LYS A 110 -13.35 25.58 -18.23
C LYS A 110 -13.63 26.88 -17.48
N LEU A 111 -13.37 26.93 -16.18
CA LEU A 111 -13.54 28.15 -15.37
C LEU A 111 -12.61 29.28 -15.81
N LYS A 112 -11.34 28.96 -16.13
CA LYS A 112 -10.42 29.94 -16.70
C LYS A 112 -10.92 30.50 -18.03
N GLN A 113 -11.44 29.64 -18.92
CA GLN A 113 -11.99 30.06 -20.21
C GLN A 113 -13.23 30.96 -20.06
N ILE A 114 -14.15 30.62 -19.15
CA ILE A 114 -15.32 31.47 -18.85
C ILE A 114 -14.86 32.82 -18.30
N ARG A 115 -13.93 32.82 -17.35
CA ARG A 115 -13.40 34.08 -16.78
C ARG A 115 -12.77 34.97 -17.85
N THR A 116 -11.99 34.41 -18.78
CA THR A 116 -11.41 35.19 -19.87
C THR A 116 -12.49 35.76 -20.80
N LEU A 117 -13.53 34.98 -21.14
CA LEU A 117 -14.62 35.46 -21.99
C LEU A 117 -15.44 36.57 -21.31
N VAL A 118 -15.72 36.43 -20.01
CA VAL A 118 -16.43 37.47 -19.24
C VAL A 118 -15.58 38.75 -19.13
N SER A 119 -14.28 38.65 -18.88
CA SER A 119 -13.41 39.84 -18.83
C SER A 119 -13.18 40.50 -20.19
N SER A 120 -13.31 39.73 -21.29
CA SER A 120 -13.16 40.25 -22.65
C SER A 120 -14.47 40.81 -23.24
N GLY A 121 -15.62 40.48 -22.64
CA GLY A 121 -16.94 40.96 -23.08
C GLY A 121 -17.37 42.31 -22.47
N ASP A 122 -16.62 42.83 -21.50
CA ASP A 122 -17.01 44.01 -20.71
C ASP A 122 -16.48 45.35 -21.27
N ASN A 123 -15.89 45.37 -22.46
CA ASN A 123 -15.23 46.57 -23.00
C ASN A 123 -15.72 47.05 -24.38
N ASP A 124 -16.76 46.46 -24.98
CA ASP A 124 -17.11 46.79 -26.38
C ASP A 124 -18.61 46.91 -26.72
N LEU A 125 -19.52 46.83 -25.75
CA LEU A 125 -20.97 46.94 -26.01
C LEU A 125 -21.66 48.15 -25.36
N TRP A 126 -20.94 48.95 -24.56
CA TRP A 126 -21.51 50.09 -23.83
C TRP A 126 -21.01 51.47 -24.27
N SER A 127 -20.22 51.55 -25.36
CA SER A 127 -19.65 52.82 -25.86
C SER A 127 -20.27 53.35 -27.16
N SER A 128 -21.33 52.71 -27.69
CA SER A 128 -21.94 53.09 -28.98
C SER A 128 -23.31 53.81 -28.88
N TYR A 129 -23.66 54.33 -27.70
CA TYR A 129 -24.75 55.32 -27.55
C TYR A 129 -24.20 56.60 -26.90
N SER A 130 -23.53 57.44 -27.68
CA SER A 130 -23.29 58.86 -27.38
C SER A 130 -23.18 59.65 -28.67
#